data_AF-A0A6G3XLB1-F1
#
_entry.id   AF-A0A6G3XLB1-F1
#
_cell.length_a   1.000
_cell.length_b   1.000
_cell.length_c   1.000
_cell.angle_alpha   90.00
_cell.angle_beta   90.00
_cell.angle_gamma   90.00
#
_symmetry.space_group_name_H-M   'P 1'
#
loop_
_entity.id
_entity.type
_entity.pdbx_description
1 polymer ?
#
loop_
_entity_poly.entity_id
_entity_poly.type
_entity_poly.pdbx_seq_one_letter_code
_entity_poly.pdbx_strand_id
1 'polypeptide(L)'
;VPVPVPVPVQVRVTTSLAGRVSAPRLPPGDVRVGGFGGPDGLAAWMREHDVDALIDATHPFAATMSRNAAEAAAQAHVPLLALRRPGWVAQDGDRWHAVGSLTEAAELLPALGERVFLTTGRMGLAAFAGAALDDLWFLVRSVDAPEPPCPARMEVLLDRGPFTLEGEREIVRRHRLDVLVTKDSGGDATAPKLTAAREAG
;
A
#
# COMPACT_ATOMS: atom_id res chain seq x y z
N VAL A 1 -19.96 30.89 -36.02
CA VAL A 1 -20.71 29.92 -35.19
C VAL A 1 -20.00 29.82 -33.86
N PRO A 2 -20.62 30.18 -32.72
CA PRO A 2 -19.95 30.05 -31.43
C PRO A 2 -19.75 28.56 -31.12
N VAL A 3 -18.52 28.22 -30.72
CA VAL A 3 -18.15 26.87 -30.27
C VAL A 3 -18.92 26.59 -28.97
N PRO A 4 -19.69 25.50 -28.87
CA PRO A 4 -20.39 25.19 -27.63
C PRO A 4 -19.36 24.97 -26.51
N VAL A 5 -19.51 25.74 -25.43
CA VAL A 5 -18.78 25.51 -24.18
C VAL A 5 -19.18 24.13 -23.68
N PRO A 6 -18.25 23.18 -23.46
CA PRO A 6 -18.61 21.87 -22.95
C PRO A 6 -19.31 22.04 -21.60
N VAL A 7 -20.55 21.58 -21.53
CA VAL A 7 -21.30 21.48 -20.27
C VAL A 7 -20.49 20.55 -19.37
N PRO A 8 -20.13 20.93 -18.14
CA PRO A 8 -19.40 20.03 -17.24
C PRO A 8 -20.25 18.78 -17.05
N VAL A 9 -19.72 17.63 -17.50
CA VAL A 9 -20.35 16.34 -17.28
C VAL A 9 -20.39 16.14 -15.77
N GLN A 10 -21.59 16.17 -15.18
CA GLN A 10 -21.76 15.82 -13.78
C GLN A 10 -21.59 14.30 -13.66
N VAL A 11 -20.39 13.87 -13.25
CA VAL A 11 -20.11 12.46 -12.99
C VAL A 11 -20.46 12.16 -11.54
N ARG A 12 -21.34 11.19 -11.31
CA ARG A 12 -21.57 10.60 -9.99
C ARG A 12 -20.42 9.64 -9.69
N VAL A 13 -19.69 9.88 -8.60
CA VAL A 13 -18.53 9.06 -8.21
C VAL A 13 -18.81 8.40 -6.87
N THR A 14 -18.69 7.07 -6.86
CA THR A 14 -18.66 6.28 -5.62
C THR A 14 -17.27 5.70 -5.40
N THR A 15 -16.62 6.07 -4.30
CA THR A 15 -15.34 5.46 -3.91
C THR A 15 -15.58 4.21 -3.07
N SER A 16 -14.93 3.10 -3.42
CA SER A 16 -14.99 1.86 -2.63
C SER A 16 -13.72 1.67 -1.81
N LEU A 17 -13.87 1.57 -0.50
CA LEU A 17 -12.79 1.30 0.45
C LEU A 17 -12.89 -0.13 0.98
N ALA A 18 -11.77 -0.83 1.11
CA ALA A 18 -11.76 -2.22 1.59
C ALA A 18 -12.10 -2.38 3.09
N GLY A 19 -12.22 -1.28 3.85
CA GLY A 19 -12.44 -1.33 5.31
C GLY A 19 -11.24 -1.86 6.10
N ARG A 20 -10.03 -1.75 5.55
CA ARG A 20 -8.80 -2.27 6.17
C ARG A 20 -8.18 -1.36 7.22
N VAL A 21 -8.68 -0.14 7.34
CA VAL A 21 -8.29 0.83 8.36
C VAL A 21 -9.50 1.21 9.18
N SER A 22 -9.33 1.35 10.50
CA SER A 22 -10.43 1.65 11.45
C SER A 22 -11.14 2.97 11.14
N ALA A 23 -10.38 4.00 10.74
CA ALA A 23 -10.89 5.32 10.42
C ALA A 23 -10.25 5.86 9.12
N PRO A 24 -10.75 5.49 7.92
CA PRO A 24 -10.20 5.98 6.65
C PRO A 24 -10.46 7.48 6.46
N ARG A 25 -9.54 8.19 5.79
CA ARG A 25 -9.85 9.51 5.24
C ARG A 25 -10.79 9.32 4.05
N LEU A 26 -11.98 9.91 4.12
CA LEU A 26 -12.99 9.76 3.09
C LEU A 26 -12.75 10.80 1.99
N PRO A 27 -12.73 10.39 0.70
CA PRO A 27 -12.76 11.33 -0.40
C PRO A 27 -14.13 12.02 -0.47
N PRO A 28 -14.23 13.17 -1.16
CA PRO A 28 -15.52 13.79 -1.43
C PRO A 28 -16.40 12.88 -2.29
N GLY A 29 -17.72 12.96 -2.09
CA GLY A 29 -18.72 12.18 -2.83
C GLY A 29 -19.18 10.93 -2.08
N ASP A 30 -19.81 10.01 -2.81
CA ASP A 30 -20.34 8.79 -2.23
C ASP A 30 -19.19 7.82 -1.89
N VAL A 31 -19.28 7.18 -0.72
CA VAL A 31 -18.27 6.20 -0.29
C VAL A 31 -18.97 4.94 0.21
N ARG A 32 -18.50 3.79 -0.26
CA ARG A 32 -18.82 2.49 0.35
C ARG A 32 -17.61 1.88 1.02
N VAL A 33 -17.83 1.13 2.08
CA VAL A 33 -16.79 0.43 2.83
C VAL A 33 -17.15 -1.05 2.94
N GLY A 34 -16.18 -1.93 2.65
CA GLY A 34 -16.31 -3.38 2.76
C GLY A 34 -15.99 -4.12 1.46
N GLY A 35 -15.91 -5.45 1.55
CA GLY A 35 -15.68 -6.31 0.39
C GLY A 35 -16.89 -6.38 -0.53
N PHE A 36 -16.68 -6.87 -1.75
CA PHE A 36 -17.76 -7.17 -2.71
C PHE A 36 -18.18 -8.64 -2.69
N GLY A 37 -17.48 -9.51 -1.95
CA GLY A 37 -17.73 -10.96 -2.00
C GLY A 37 -17.11 -11.66 -3.21
N GLY A 38 -16.06 -11.08 -3.81
CA GLY A 38 -15.41 -11.62 -5.01
C GLY A 38 -15.78 -10.87 -6.29
N PRO A 39 -15.36 -11.36 -7.47
CA PRO A 39 -15.69 -10.76 -8.76
C PRO A 39 -17.21 -10.76 -9.04
N ASP A 40 -17.90 -11.86 -8.75
CA ASP A 40 -19.35 -11.99 -9.03
C ASP A 40 -20.18 -10.97 -8.23
N GLY A 41 -19.85 -10.79 -6.95
CA GLY A 41 -20.53 -9.80 -6.12
C GLY A 41 -20.20 -8.35 -6.51
N LEU A 42 -19.00 -8.09 -7.06
CA LEU A 42 -18.68 -6.78 -7.66
C LEU A 42 -19.49 -6.56 -8.94
N ALA A 43 -19.63 -7.58 -9.79
CA ALA A 43 -20.44 -7.50 -11.01
C ALA A 43 -21.92 -7.29 -10.69
N ALA A 44 -22.45 -7.99 -9.68
CA ALA A 44 -23.81 -7.78 -9.19
C ALA A 44 -24.02 -6.35 -8.70
N TRP A 45 -23.09 -5.83 -7.89
CA TRP A 45 -23.15 -4.46 -7.38
C TRP A 45 -23.14 -3.42 -8.52
N MET A 46 -22.27 -3.60 -9.53
CA MET A 46 -22.20 -2.69 -10.68
C MET A 46 -23.50 -2.67 -11.49
N ARG A 47 -24.17 -3.83 -11.66
CA ARG A 47 -25.47 -3.90 -12.34
C ARG A 47 -26.59 -3.26 -11.53
N GLU A 48 -26.60 -3.49 -10.22
CA GLU A 48 -27.60 -2.91 -9.30
C GLU A 48 -27.52 -1.38 -9.24
N HIS A 49 -26.31 -0.82 -9.41
CA HIS A 49 -26.05 0.62 -9.25
C HIS A 49 -25.89 1.37 -10.57
N ASP A 50 -26.13 0.71 -11.70
CA ASP A 50 -25.97 1.22 -13.07
C ASP A 50 -24.60 1.90 -13.27
N VAL A 51 -23.52 1.15 -13.01
CA VAL A 51 -22.15 1.67 -13.13
C VAL A 51 -21.71 1.74 -14.60
N ASP A 52 -21.45 2.95 -15.09
CA ASP A 52 -21.00 3.18 -16.47
C ASP A 52 -19.52 2.86 -16.72
N ALA A 53 -18.68 3.00 -15.68
CA ALA A 53 -17.23 2.76 -15.78
C ALA A 53 -16.63 2.40 -14.42
N LEU A 54 -15.63 1.52 -14.43
CA LEU A 54 -14.85 1.15 -13.24
C LEU A 54 -13.43 1.70 -13.35
N ILE A 55 -12.96 2.38 -12.30
CA ILE A 55 -11.57 2.83 -12.17
C ILE A 55 -10.90 2.03 -11.06
N ASP A 56 -9.95 1.15 -11.43
CA ASP A 56 -9.09 0.49 -10.47
C ASP A 56 -7.90 1.39 -10.14
N ALA A 57 -8.07 2.18 -9.08
CA ALA A 57 -7.01 2.97 -8.44
C ALA A 57 -6.51 2.32 -7.13
N THR A 58 -6.62 1.00 -7.00
CA THR A 58 -6.12 0.29 -5.82
C THR A 58 -4.59 0.26 -5.77
N HIS A 59 -4.05 0.03 -4.57
CA HIS A 59 -2.61 -0.06 -4.36
C HIS A 59 -1.99 -1.15 -5.26
N PRO A 60 -0.76 -0.96 -5.82
CA PRO A 60 -0.16 -1.96 -6.73
C PRO A 60 -0.06 -3.38 -6.16
N PHE A 61 0.10 -3.50 -4.84
CA PHE A 61 0.10 -4.78 -4.11
C PHE A 61 -1.29 -5.36 -3.80
N ALA A 62 -2.38 -4.75 -4.29
CA ALA A 62 -3.75 -5.24 -4.12
C ALA A 62 -4.18 -6.18 -5.26
N ALA A 63 -3.27 -7.04 -5.74
CA ALA A 63 -3.43 -7.86 -6.93
C ALA A 63 -4.74 -8.65 -6.99
N THR A 64 -5.19 -9.22 -5.87
CA THR A 64 -6.48 -9.93 -5.79
C THR A 64 -7.66 -9.02 -6.14
N MET A 65 -7.69 -7.80 -5.61
CA MET A 65 -8.77 -6.86 -5.90
C MET A 65 -8.73 -6.41 -7.37
N SER A 66 -7.55 -6.17 -7.92
CA SER A 66 -7.38 -5.81 -9.33
C SER A 66 -7.82 -6.93 -10.28
N ARG A 67 -7.52 -8.19 -9.95
CA ARG A 67 -8.03 -9.35 -10.69
C ARG A 67 -9.55 -9.42 -10.62
N ASN A 68 -10.12 -9.30 -9.42
CA ASN A 68 -11.57 -9.30 -9.24
C ASN A 68 -12.24 -8.16 -10.01
N ALA A 69 -11.62 -6.98 -10.08
CA ALA A 69 -12.11 -5.84 -10.85
C ALA A 69 -12.15 -6.14 -12.36
N ALA A 70 -11.09 -6.73 -12.91
CA ALA A 70 -11.04 -7.13 -14.31
C ALA A 70 -12.10 -8.18 -14.67
N GLU A 71 -12.23 -9.23 -13.84
CA GLU A 71 -13.23 -10.27 -14.03
C GLU A 71 -14.66 -9.71 -13.93
N ALA A 72 -14.96 -8.91 -12.91
CA ALA A 72 -16.28 -8.32 -12.72
C ALA A 72 -16.66 -7.35 -13.84
N ALA A 73 -15.71 -6.51 -14.27
CA ALA A 73 -15.91 -5.57 -15.37
C ALA A 73 -16.26 -6.30 -16.68
N ALA A 74 -15.54 -7.38 -16.98
CA ALA A 74 -15.84 -8.24 -18.12
C ALA A 74 -17.23 -8.88 -18.01
N GLN A 75 -17.60 -9.42 -16.84
CA GLN A 75 -18.91 -10.04 -16.61
C GLN A 75 -20.08 -9.04 -16.70
N ALA A 76 -19.88 -7.80 -16.26
CA ALA A 76 -20.91 -6.76 -16.26
C ALA A 76 -20.92 -5.93 -17.55
N HIS A 77 -19.99 -6.16 -18.47
CA HIS A 77 -19.77 -5.33 -19.66
C HIS A 77 -19.50 -3.86 -19.35
N VAL A 78 -18.78 -3.58 -18.26
CA VAL A 78 -18.40 -2.24 -17.82
C VAL A 78 -16.94 -1.96 -18.22
N PRO A 79 -16.63 -0.85 -18.90
CA PRO A 79 -15.26 -0.45 -19.18
C PRO A 79 -14.42 -0.31 -17.90
N LEU A 80 -13.20 -0.84 -17.92
CA LEU A 80 -12.24 -0.75 -16.81
C LEU A 80 -11.01 0.08 -17.20
N LEU A 81 -10.69 1.07 -16.38
CA LEU A 81 -9.41 1.78 -16.40
C LEU A 81 -8.60 1.42 -15.15
N ALA A 82 -7.43 0.80 -15.34
CA ALA A 82 -6.48 0.57 -14.24
C ALA A 82 -5.46 1.70 -14.16
N LEU A 83 -5.47 2.46 -13.05
CA LEU A 83 -4.50 3.52 -12.80
C LEU A 83 -3.33 2.96 -11.98
N ARG A 84 -2.17 2.86 -12.62
CA ARG A 84 -0.94 2.36 -11.99
C ARG A 84 0.12 3.44 -11.98
N ARG A 85 0.83 3.54 -10.86
CA ARG A 85 2.04 4.36 -10.75
C ARG A 85 3.24 3.47 -11.10
N PRO A 86 4.26 3.98 -11.82
CA PRO A 86 5.50 3.25 -12.00
C PRO A 86 6.17 3.01 -10.64
N GLY A 87 6.90 1.90 -10.55
CA GLY A 87 7.77 1.62 -9.42
C GLY A 87 8.87 2.66 -9.28
N TRP A 88 9.47 2.77 -8.09
CA TRP A 88 10.61 3.64 -7.90
C TRP A 88 11.84 3.10 -8.62
N VAL A 89 12.70 4.02 -9.06
CA VAL A 89 13.98 3.71 -9.70
C VAL A 89 15.09 4.02 -8.72
N ALA A 90 16.01 3.06 -8.53
CA ALA A 90 17.17 3.24 -7.68
C ALA A 90 18.04 4.39 -8.21
N GLN A 91 18.58 5.19 -7.29
CA GLN A 91 19.47 6.31 -7.55
C GLN A 91 20.86 6.02 -6.99
N ASP A 92 21.86 6.81 -7.37
CA ASP A 92 23.21 6.67 -6.82
C ASP A 92 23.19 6.73 -5.29
N GLY A 93 23.83 5.75 -4.66
CA GLY A 93 23.84 5.56 -3.20
C GLY A 93 22.77 4.61 -2.68
N ASP A 94 21.76 4.24 -3.47
CA ASP A 94 20.79 3.22 -3.08
C ASP A 94 21.41 1.82 -3.07
N ARG A 95 21.19 1.07 -1.98
CA ARG A 95 21.55 -0.36 -1.85
C ARG A 95 20.29 -1.21 -1.74
N TRP A 96 19.61 -1.40 -2.86
CA TRP A 96 18.34 -2.11 -2.89
C TRP A 96 18.52 -3.61 -3.13
N HIS A 97 17.79 -4.42 -2.36
CA HIS A 97 17.65 -5.85 -2.57
C HIS A 97 16.22 -6.12 -3.05
N ALA A 98 16.06 -6.42 -4.34
CA ALA A 98 14.76 -6.72 -4.92
C ALA A 98 14.35 -8.16 -4.56
N VAL A 99 13.11 -8.33 -4.09
CA VAL A 99 12.53 -9.62 -3.68
C VAL A 99 11.09 -9.75 -4.20
N GLY A 100 10.66 -10.98 -4.46
CA GLY A 100 9.33 -11.30 -4.97
C GLY A 100 8.24 -11.39 -3.89
N SER A 101 8.62 -11.52 -2.62
CA SER A 101 7.66 -11.73 -1.52
C SER A 101 8.15 -11.20 -0.17
N LEU A 102 7.24 -11.07 0.80
CA LEU A 102 7.61 -10.74 2.19
C LEU A 102 8.40 -11.87 2.86
N THR A 103 8.18 -13.11 2.44
CA THR A 103 8.95 -14.27 2.92
C THR A 103 10.41 -14.18 2.45
N GLU A 104 10.63 -13.93 1.15
CA GLU A 104 11.98 -13.70 0.62
C GLU A 104 12.64 -12.48 1.27
N ALA A 105 11.88 -11.40 1.53
CA ALA A 105 12.40 -10.26 2.27
C ALA A 105 12.91 -10.67 3.65
N ALA A 106 12.13 -11.47 4.38
CA ALA A 106 12.44 -11.94 5.73
C ALA A 106 13.69 -12.84 5.75
N GLU A 107 13.85 -13.72 4.76
CA GLU A 107 15.00 -14.62 4.62
C GLU A 107 16.33 -13.88 4.44
N LEU A 108 16.32 -12.70 3.80
CA LEU A 108 17.53 -11.90 3.59
C LEU A 108 17.97 -11.10 4.82
N LEU A 109 17.04 -10.77 5.74
CA LEU A 109 17.30 -9.81 6.83
C LEU A 109 18.53 -10.14 7.70
N PRO A 110 18.77 -11.40 8.12
CA PRO A 110 19.92 -11.71 8.97
C PRO A 110 21.28 -11.36 8.35
N ALA A 111 21.36 -11.26 7.01
CA ALA A 111 22.58 -10.89 6.30
C ALA A 111 22.72 -9.37 6.06
N LEU A 112 21.67 -8.58 6.36
CA LEU A 112 21.59 -7.16 6.00
C LEU A 112 21.71 -6.22 7.18
N GLY A 113 21.28 -6.62 8.38
CA GLY A 113 21.39 -5.79 9.58
C GLY A 113 20.53 -6.30 10.73
N GLU A 114 20.57 -5.60 11.86
CA GLU A 114 19.92 -6.05 13.10
C GLU A 114 18.63 -5.28 13.39
N ARG A 115 18.51 -4.04 12.90
CA ARG A 115 17.43 -3.11 13.23
C ARG A 115 16.62 -2.76 11.99
N VAL A 116 15.46 -3.38 11.86
CA VAL A 116 14.66 -3.40 10.64
C VAL A 116 13.47 -2.46 10.75
N PHE A 117 13.31 -1.57 9.77
CA PHE A 117 12.12 -0.74 9.60
C PHE A 117 11.12 -1.39 8.65
N LEU A 118 10.03 -1.95 9.19
CA LEU A 118 8.95 -2.52 8.39
C LEU A 118 7.90 -1.45 8.08
N THR A 119 7.81 -1.11 6.80
CA THR A 119 6.83 -0.12 6.29
C THR A 119 5.74 -0.76 5.42
N THR A 120 5.59 -2.08 5.52
CA THR A 120 4.67 -2.89 4.73
C THR A 120 3.23 -2.88 5.27
N GLY A 121 3.01 -2.22 6.42
CA GLY A 121 1.77 -2.20 7.20
C GLY A 121 1.55 -3.49 8.00
N ARG A 122 0.42 -3.58 8.72
CA ARG A 122 0.04 -4.77 9.51
C ARG A 122 -0.15 -6.06 8.70
N MET A 123 -0.53 -5.95 7.42
CA MET A 123 -0.79 -7.14 6.60
C MET A 123 0.51 -7.80 6.15
N GLY A 124 0.69 -9.06 6.52
CA GLY A 124 1.86 -9.87 6.17
C GLY A 124 2.97 -9.89 7.24
N LEU A 125 2.71 -9.34 8.43
CA LEU A 125 3.67 -9.32 9.54
C LEU A 125 4.07 -10.72 10.00
N ALA A 126 3.21 -11.72 9.78
CA ALA A 126 3.47 -13.13 10.02
C ALA A 126 4.76 -13.65 9.35
N ALA A 127 5.13 -13.11 8.18
CA ALA A 127 6.35 -13.49 7.48
C ALA A 127 7.62 -13.19 8.29
N PHE A 128 7.54 -12.25 9.25
CA PHE A 128 8.66 -11.81 10.08
C PHE A 128 8.60 -12.37 11.51
N ALA A 129 7.70 -13.32 11.79
CA ALA A 129 7.46 -13.87 13.13
C ALA A 129 8.16 -15.22 13.39
N GLY A 130 9.04 -15.66 12.49
CA GLY A 130 9.75 -16.94 12.60
C GLY A 130 11.00 -16.86 13.48
N ALA A 131 11.32 -17.94 14.19
CA ALA A 131 12.44 -18.01 15.14
C ALA A 131 13.82 -17.66 14.55
N ALA A 132 13.99 -17.82 13.23
CA ALA A 132 15.21 -17.40 12.52
C ALA A 132 15.47 -15.88 12.59
N LEU A 133 14.48 -15.09 13.02
CA LEU A 133 14.53 -13.63 13.08
C LEU A 133 14.44 -13.09 14.51
N ASP A 134 14.44 -13.95 15.54
CA ASP A 134 14.23 -13.55 16.93
C ASP A 134 15.35 -12.66 17.48
N ASP A 135 16.55 -12.71 16.87
CA ASP A 135 17.67 -11.83 17.21
C ASP A 135 17.53 -10.43 16.61
N LEU A 136 16.69 -10.25 15.58
CA LEU A 136 16.45 -8.97 14.93
C LEU A 136 15.45 -8.12 15.73
N TRP A 137 15.62 -6.80 15.67
CA TRP A 137 14.68 -5.85 16.26
C TRP A 137 13.92 -5.11 15.18
N PHE A 138 12.60 -5.02 15.30
CA PHE A 138 11.73 -4.44 14.28
C PHE A 138 11.03 -3.17 14.75
N LEU A 139 11.16 -2.08 13.99
CA LEU A 139 10.22 -0.96 14.04
C LEU A 139 9.11 -1.21 13.02
N VAL A 140 7.88 -1.43 13.48
CA VAL A 140 6.73 -1.69 12.61
C VAL A 140 5.88 -0.45 12.50
N ARG A 141 5.90 0.20 11.33
CA ARG A 141 4.96 1.30 11.05
C ARG A 141 3.64 0.75 10.55
N SER A 142 2.55 1.10 11.24
CA SER A 142 1.20 0.70 10.85
C SER A 142 0.18 1.78 11.19
N VAL A 143 -0.94 1.80 10.48
CA VAL A 143 -2.06 2.72 10.77
C VAL A 143 -2.85 2.25 11.98
N ASP A 144 -3.12 0.95 12.06
CA ASP A 144 -3.76 0.29 13.20
C ASP A 144 -2.77 -0.72 13.79
N ALA A 145 -2.87 -1.00 15.09
CA ALA A 145 -1.99 -1.95 15.75
C ALA A 145 -2.06 -3.34 15.07
N PRO A 146 -0.92 -4.00 14.82
CA PRO A 146 -0.91 -5.35 14.30
C PRO A 146 -1.37 -6.35 15.37
N GLU A 147 -1.99 -7.44 14.93
CA GLU A 147 -2.30 -8.59 15.77
C GLU A 147 -1.28 -9.70 15.49
N PRO A 148 -1.05 -10.61 16.46
CA PRO A 148 -0.19 -11.77 16.25
C PRO A 148 -0.67 -12.65 15.08
N PRO A 149 0.25 -13.38 14.40
CA PRO A 149 1.67 -13.51 14.71
C PRO A 149 2.50 -12.30 14.27
N CYS A 150 3.48 -11.93 15.08
CA CYS A 150 4.34 -10.77 14.91
C CYS A 150 5.77 -11.07 15.39
N PRO A 151 6.80 -10.32 14.94
CA PRO A 151 8.18 -10.51 15.39
C PRO A 151 8.31 -10.52 16.91
N ALA A 152 9.22 -11.36 17.43
CA ALA A 152 9.44 -11.49 18.87
C ALA A 152 9.94 -10.19 19.53
N ARG A 153 10.73 -9.39 18.80
CA ARG A 153 11.30 -8.12 19.28
C ARG A 153 10.87 -6.98 18.36
N MET A 154 9.82 -6.27 18.76
CA MET A 154 9.31 -5.15 17.95
C MET A 154 8.81 -3.96 18.78
N GLU A 155 8.84 -2.80 18.14
CA GLU A 155 8.13 -1.59 18.55
C GLU A 155 7.14 -1.19 17.45
N VAL A 156 5.93 -0.77 17.82
CA VAL A 156 4.92 -0.31 16.87
C VAL A 156 4.92 1.21 16.81
N LEU A 157 5.16 1.74 15.62
CA LEU A 157 4.92 3.14 15.29
C LEU A 157 3.54 3.28 14.64
N LEU A 158 2.56 3.75 15.42
CA LEU A 158 1.24 4.08 14.90
C LEU A 158 1.30 5.42 14.18
N ASP A 159 1.27 5.37 12.86
CA ASP A 159 1.42 6.56 12.02
C ASP A 159 0.71 6.40 10.68
N ARG A 160 0.28 7.54 10.12
CA ARG A 160 -0.42 7.62 8.85
C ARG A 160 0.04 8.85 8.07
N GLY A 161 0.46 8.61 6.83
CA GLY A 161 0.98 9.66 5.96
C GLY A 161 -0.02 10.78 5.57
N PRO A 162 0.43 11.75 4.76
CA PRO A 162 1.73 11.75 4.05
C PRO A 162 2.93 11.89 5.01
N PHE A 163 4.07 11.31 4.62
CA PHE A 163 5.30 11.34 5.42
C PHE A 163 6.26 12.40 4.88
N THR A 164 7.03 13.04 5.75
CA THR A 164 8.03 14.05 5.36
C THR A 164 9.44 13.45 5.43
N LEU A 165 10.36 13.94 4.60
CA LEU A 165 11.75 13.49 4.63
C LEU A 165 12.40 13.69 6.01
N GLU A 166 12.17 14.84 6.62
CA GLU A 166 12.71 15.13 7.95
C GLU A 166 12.16 14.19 9.03
N GLY A 167 10.89 13.83 8.94
CA GLY A 167 10.30 12.82 9.83
C GLY A 167 10.92 11.45 9.66
N GLU A 168 11.16 11.00 8.42
CA GLU A 168 11.81 9.72 8.16
C GLU A 168 13.26 9.71 8.64
N ARG A 169 14.01 10.79 8.44
CA ARG A 169 15.39 10.94 8.96
C ARG A 169 15.43 10.80 10.47
N GLU A 170 14.53 11.50 11.17
CA GLU A 170 14.45 11.43 12.62
C GLU A 170 14.13 10.01 13.10
N ILE A 171 13.20 9.31 12.44
CA ILE A 171 12.87 7.92 12.75
C ILE A 171 14.10 7.01 12.56
N VAL A 172 14.76 7.09 11.41
CA VAL A 172 15.96 6.30 11.10
C VAL A 172 17.05 6.54 12.13
N ARG A 173 17.33 7.81 12.46
CA ARG A 173 18.36 8.20 13.44
C ARG A 173 18.01 7.77 14.86
N ARG A 174 16.79 8.06 15.32
CA ARG A 174 16.33 7.78 16.68
C ARG A 174 16.33 6.28 16.98
N HIS A 175 15.85 5.49 16.02
CA HIS A 175 15.76 4.04 16.18
C HIS A 175 16.99 3.30 15.66
N ARG A 176 18.00 4.00 15.13
CA ARG A 176 19.25 3.41 14.58
C ARG A 176 18.92 2.28 13.60
N LEU A 177 18.13 2.59 12.59
CA LEU A 177 17.64 1.59 11.64
C LEU A 177 18.73 1.27 10.61
N ASP A 178 18.95 -0.02 10.36
CA ASP A 178 19.95 -0.54 9.43
C ASP A 178 19.31 -0.95 8.10
N VAL A 179 18.08 -1.46 8.14
CA VAL A 179 17.40 -2.05 6.97
C VAL A 179 15.99 -1.49 6.85
N LEU A 180 15.63 -0.98 5.69
CA LEU A 180 14.24 -0.61 5.35
C LEU A 180 13.61 -1.73 4.50
N VAL A 181 12.51 -2.30 4.98
CA VAL A 181 11.65 -3.19 4.18
C VAL A 181 10.42 -2.40 3.73
N THR A 182 10.22 -2.36 2.41
CA THR A 182 9.08 -1.64 1.85
C THR A 182 8.52 -2.29 0.59
N LYS A 183 7.23 -2.02 0.33
CA LYS A 183 6.57 -2.38 -0.92
C LYS A 183 6.85 -1.29 -1.94
N ASP A 184 7.27 -1.65 -3.14
CA ASP A 184 7.42 -0.71 -4.26
C ASP A 184 6.06 -0.20 -4.74
N SER A 185 5.50 0.75 -4.00
CA SER A 185 4.17 1.31 -4.25
C SER A 185 4.18 2.42 -5.31
N GLY A 186 5.37 2.85 -5.73
CA GLY A 186 5.59 4.07 -6.49
C GLY A 186 5.08 5.33 -5.80
N GLY A 187 5.20 6.46 -6.51
CA GLY A 187 4.64 7.75 -6.13
C GLY A 187 5.38 8.49 -5.00
N ASP A 188 5.27 9.81 -5.02
CA ASP A 188 6.12 10.70 -4.22
C ASP A 188 5.74 10.69 -2.74
N ALA A 189 4.46 10.48 -2.41
CA ALA A 189 3.94 10.59 -1.04
C ALA A 189 4.53 9.58 -0.04
N THR A 190 5.15 8.50 -0.51
CA THR A 190 5.86 7.55 0.37
C THR A 190 7.33 7.37 0.01
N ALA A 191 7.85 8.09 -0.99
CA ALA A 191 9.27 8.10 -1.35
C ALA A 191 10.22 8.58 -0.23
N PRO A 192 9.83 9.48 0.72
CA PRO A 192 10.78 10.06 1.68
C PRO A 192 11.59 9.05 2.50
N LYS A 193 11.02 7.87 2.80
CA LYS A 193 11.71 6.80 3.53
C LYS A 193 12.90 6.22 2.77
N LEU A 194 12.82 6.19 1.43
CA LEU A 194 13.92 5.74 0.57
C LEU A 194 15.07 6.73 0.60
N THR A 195 14.76 8.03 0.50
CA THR A 195 15.77 9.09 0.62
C THR A 195 16.42 9.07 2.00
N ALA A 196 15.65 8.93 3.07
CA ALA A 196 16.21 8.85 4.43
C ALA A 196 17.10 7.61 4.62
N ALA A 197 16.70 6.45 4.09
CA ALA A 197 17.52 5.24 4.12
C ALA A 197 18.85 5.45 3.36
N ARG A 198 18.79 6.03 2.15
CA ARG A 198 19.98 6.33 1.35
C ARG A 198 20.96 7.26 2.06
N GLU A 199 20.45 8.30 2.73
CA GLU A 199 21.29 9.25 3.46
C GLU A 199 21.91 8.65 4.72
N ALA A 200 21.25 7.67 5.34
CA ALA A 200 21.80 6.91 6.46
C ALA A 200 22.85 5.87 6.01
N GLY A 201 22.91 5.60 4.71
CA GLY A 201 23.87 4.72 4.06
C GLY A 201 23.59 3.28 4.40
#